data_AF-A0A2M7UZ39-F1
#
_entry.id   AF-A0A2M7UZ39-F1
#
_cell.length_a   1.000
_cell.length_b   1.000
_cell.length_c   1.000
_cell.angle_alpha   90.00
_cell.angle_beta   90.00
_cell.angle_gamma   90.00
#
_symmetry.space_group_name_H-M   'P 1'
#
loop_
_entity.id
_entity.type
_entity.pdbx_description
1 polymer ?
#
loop_
_entity_poly.entity_id
_entity_poly.type
_entity_poly.pdbx_seq_one_letter_code
_entity_poly.pdbx_strand_id
1 'polypeptide(L)' 'MPKEKIDTKNLNNNLKQLSEITRWFENQEEVDVEEGLRKVKEAVSLIKISKERLKEIENEFEEIKKEIEIEDESKE' A
#
# COMPACT_ATOMS: atom_id res chain seq x y z
N MET A 1 24.34 11.22 -5.71
CA MET A 1 23.34 10.74 -4.75
C MET A 1 22.75 9.46 -5.32
N PRO A 2 22.85 8.32 -4.63
CA PRO A 2 22.29 7.07 -5.14
C PRO A 2 20.77 7.21 -5.17
N LYS A 3 20.18 7.03 -6.35
CA LYS A 3 18.73 7.03 -6.55
C LYS A 3 18.15 5.90 -5.71
N GLU A 4 17.39 6.23 -4.67
CA GLU A 4 16.66 5.23 -3.87
C GLU A 4 15.81 4.40 -4.83
N LYS A 5 16.09 3.10 -4.89
CA LYS A 5 15.23 2.15 -5.58
C LYS A 5 13.88 2.19 -4.87
N ILE A 6 12.84 2.58 -5.59
CA ILE A 6 11.47 2.55 -5.09
C ILE A 6 11.15 1.10 -4.76
N ASP A 7 11.14 0.78 -3.47
CA ASP A 7 10.76 -0.54 -2.98
C ASP A 7 9.23 -0.61 -2.99
N THR A 8 8.68 -1.18 -4.06
CA THR A 8 7.24 -1.26 -4.33
C THR A 8 6.49 -2.16 -3.34
N LYS A 9 7.20 -2.89 -2.46
CA LYS A 9 6.58 -3.66 -1.37
C LYS A 9 6.29 -2.83 -0.11
N ASN A 10 6.83 -1.62 0.00
CA ASN A 10 6.60 -0.78 1.16
C ASN A 10 5.22 -0.09 1.08
N LEU A 11 4.29 -0.49 1.95
CA LEU A 11 2.93 0.06 2.00
C LEU A 11 2.92 1.59 2.18
N ASN A 12 3.83 2.14 2.99
CA ASN A 12 3.91 3.59 3.21
C ASN A 12 4.27 4.33 1.92
N ASN A 13 5.21 3.79 1.13
CA ASN A 13 5.58 4.37 -0.16
C ASN A 13 4.41 4.31 -1.15
N ASN A 14 3.71 3.20 -1.22
CA ASN A 14 2.55 3.07 -2.11
C ASN A 14 1.43 4.06 -1.74
N LEU A 15 1.16 4.26 -0.44
CA LEU A 15 0.18 5.25 0.03
C LEU A 15 0.62 6.69 -0.25
N LYS A 16 1.92 7.00 -0.16
CA LYS A 16 2.46 8.31 -0.56
C LYS A 16 2.26 8.55 -2.05
N GLN A 17 2.60 7.59 -2.90
CA GLN A 17 2.41 7.70 -4.34
C GLN A 17 0.93 7.85 -4.72
N LEU A 18 0.02 7.12 -4.06
CA LEU A 18 -1.42 7.32 -4.23
C LEU A 18 -1.85 8.73 -3.85
N SER A 19 -1.32 9.29 -2.76
CA SER A 19 -1.60 10.66 -2.34
C SER A 19 -1.07 11.70 -3.33
N GLU A 20 0.08 11.44 -3.94
CA GLU A 20 0.64 12.28 -5.02
C GLU A 20 -0.23 12.24 -6.27
N ILE A 21 -0.76 11.08 -6.65
CA ILE A 21 -1.72 10.95 -7.75
C ILE A 21 -2.99 11.75 -7.45
N THR A 22 -3.56 11.64 -6.25
CA THR A 22 -4.72 12.44 -5.84
C THR A 22 -4.43 13.94 -5.92
N ARG A 23 -3.29 14.39 -5.37
CA ARG A 23 -2.88 15.80 -5.46
C ARG A 23 -2.70 16.25 -6.90
N TRP A 24 -2.20 15.39 -7.79
CA TRP A 24 -2.05 15.75 -9.19
C TRP A 24 -3.41 16.12 -9.80
N PHE A 25 -4.45 15.32 -9.56
CA PHE A 25 -5.82 15.61 -10.02
C PHE A 25 -6.41 16.88 -9.40
N GLU A 26 -6.20 17.09 -8.09
CA GLU A 26 -6.73 18.26 -7.37
C GLU A 26 -6.12 19.59 -7.81
N ASN A 27 -4.88 19.57 -8.31
CA ASN A 27 -4.14 20.77 -8.71
C ASN A 27 -4.33 21.13 -10.20
N GLN A 28 -5.21 20.45 -10.93
CA GLN A 28 -5.52 20.80 -12.32
C GLN A 28 -6.73 21.74 -12.41
N GLU A 29 -6.58 22.85 -13.14
CA GLU A 29 -7.71 23.71 -13.53
C GLU A 29 -8.50 23.07 -14.68
N GLU A 30 -7.80 22.50 -15.66
CA GLU A 30 -8.34 21.63 -16.70
C GLU A 30 -7.56 20.31 -16.72
N VAL A 31 -8.28 19.19 -16.71
CA VAL A 31 -7.66 17.87 -16.63
C VAL A 31 -7.27 17.38 -18.03
N ASP A 32 -5.97 17.11 -18.21
CA ASP A 32 -5.49 16.28 -19.33
C ASP A 32 -6.01 14.85 -19.15
N VAL A 33 -6.93 14.44 -20.03
CA VAL A 33 -7.60 13.14 -19.96
C VAL A 33 -6.65 11.98 -20.26
N GLU A 34 -5.64 12.16 -21.12
CA GLU A 34 -4.70 11.10 -21.45
C GLU A 34 -3.74 10.82 -20.28
N GLU A 35 -3.18 11.88 -19.68
CA GLU A 35 -2.36 11.74 -18.49
C GLU A 35 -3.19 11.30 -17.27
N GLY A 36 -4.43 11.77 -17.16
CA GLY A 36 -5.38 11.30 -16.15
C GLY A 36 -5.60 9.78 -16.24
N LEU A 37 -5.80 9.25 -17.44
CA LEU A 37 -5.94 7.80 -17.64
C LEU A 37 -4.65 7.04 -17.28
N ARG A 38 -3.46 7.61 -17.55
CA ARG A 38 -2.18 7.02 -17.13
C ARG A 38 -2.06 6.97 -15.61
N LYS A 39 -2.39 8.06 -14.91
CA LYS A 39 -2.39 8.17 -13.44
C LYS A 39 -3.37 7.19 -12.79
N VAL A 40 -4.57 7.00 -13.37
CA VAL A 40 -5.53 6.00 -12.89
C VAL A 40 -4.97 4.58 -13.01
N LYS A 41 -4.34 4.23 -14.15
CA LYS A 41 -3.72 2.90 -14.32
C LYS A 41 -2.59 2.67 -13.30
N GLU A 42 -1.78 3.69 -13.04
CA GLU A 42 -0.75 3.64 -12.00
C GLU A 42 -1.36 3.41 -10.61
N ALA A 43 -2.39 4.18 -10.24
CA ALA A 43 -3.10 4.03 -8.98
C ALA A 43 -3.70 2.63 -8.80
N VAL A 44 -4.30 2.05 -9.85
CA VAL A 44 -4.84 0.68 -9.81
C VAL A 44 -3.75 -0.34 -9.47
N SER A 45 -2.56 -0.20 -10.07
CA SER A 45 -1.41 -1.06 -9.76
C SER A 45 -0.97 -0.93 -8.30
N LEU A 46 -0.80 0.31 -7.82
CA LEU A 46 -0.42 0.61 -6.44
C LEU A 46 -1.44 0.08 -5.42
N ILE A 47 -2.73 0.22 -5.70
CA ILE A 47 -3.81 -0.31 -4.85
C ILE A 47 -3.73 -1.84 -4.78
N LYS A 48 -3.50 -2.51 -5.90
CA LYS A 48 -3.41 -3.98 -5.94
C LYS A 48 -2.27 -4.49 -5.06
N ILE A 49 -1.08 -3.90 -5.21
CA ILE A 49 0.10 -4.26 -4.43
C ILE A 49 -0.12 -3.94 -2.94
N SER A 50 -0.71 -2.79 -2.64
CA SER A 50 -1.00 -2.39 -1.26
C SER A 50 -1.98 -3.33 -0.56
N LYS A 51 -3.02 -3.78 -1.27
CA LYS A 51 -3.98 -4.77 -0.74
C LYS A 51 -3.32 -6.12 -0.46
N GLU A 52 -2.43 -6.57 -1.34
CA GLU A 52 -1.66 -7.80 -1.13
C GLU A 52 -0.78 -7.69 0.11
N ARG A 53 -0.04 -6.59 0.26
CA ARG A 53 0.79 -6.36 1.45
C ARG A 53 -0.02 -6.25 2.74
N LEU A 54 -1.20 -5.63 2.71
CA LEU A 54 -2.10 -5.57 3.86
C LEU A 54 -2.57 -6.97 4.29
N LYS A 55 -2.88 -7.84 3.32
CA LYS A 55 -3.27 -9.23 3.60
C LYS A 55 -2.13 -10.03 4.23
N GLU A 56 -0.90 -9.82 3.77
CA GLU A 56 0.28 -10.44 4.41
C GLU A 56 0.40 -10.00 5.88
N ILE A 57 0.28 -8.70 6.14
CA ILE A 57 0.34 -8.15 7.50
C ILE A 57 -0.79 -8.71 8.38
N GLU A 58 -2.02 -8.80 7.86
CA GLU A 58 -3.16 -9.39 8.57
C GLU A 58 -2.88 -10.85 8.97
N ASN A 59 -2.31 -11.65 8.07
CA ASN A 59 -1.93 -13.03 8.38
C ASN A 59 -0.86 -13.09 9.48
N GLU A 60 0.15 -12.22 9.44
CA GLU A 60 1.19 -12.14 10.48
C GLU A 60 0.56 -11.83 11.85
N PHE A 61 -0.44 -10.93 11.92
CA PHE A 61 -1.16 -10.65 13.17
C PHE A 61 -1.98 -11.84 13.67
N GLU A 62 -2.64 -12.58 12.78
CA GLU A 62 -3.40 -13.79 13.15
C GLU A 62 -2.48 -14.91 13.67
N GLU A 63 -1.26 -15.03 13.15
CA GLU A 63 -0.25 -15.96 13.67
C GLU A 63 0.19 -15.57 15.08
N ILE A 64 0.53 -14.30 15.30
CA ILE A 64 0.89 -13.78 16.63
C ILE A 64 -0.23 -14.02 17.65
N LYS A 65 -1.49 -13.80 17.25
CA LYS A 65 -2.64 -14.04 18.12
C LYS A 65 -2.74 -15.50 18.55
N LYS A 66 -2.55 -16.45 17.62
CA LYS A 66 -2.55 -17.89 17.93
C LYS A 66 -1.41 -18.27 18.85
N GLU A 67 -0.22 -17.72 18.66
CA GLU A 67 0.93 -17.97 19.55
C GLU A 67 0.61 -17.54 20.99
N ILE A 68 -0.01 -16.36 21.16
CA ILE A 68 -0.45 -15.87 22.48
C ILE A 68 -1.51 -16.80 23.09
N GLU A 69 -2.52 -17.22 22.33
CA GLU A 69 -3.57 -18.12 22.81
C GLU A 69 -3.00 -19.48 23.25
N ILE A 70 -2.08 -20.08 22.48
CA ILE A 70 -1.40 -21.34 22.84
C ILE A 70 -0.54 -21.16 24.09
N GLU A 71 0.16 -20.04 24.21
CA GLU A 71 0.95 -19.72 25.42
C GLU A 71 0.08 -19.57 26.67
N ASP A 72 -1.15 -19.08 26.55
CA ASP A 72 -2.07 -18.94 27.67
C ASP A 72 -2.67 -20.31 28.07
N GLU A 73 -3.09 -21.14 27.10
CA GLU A 73 -3.60 -22.50 27.36
C GLU A 73 -2.54 -23.44 27.97
N SER A 74 -1.25 -23.23 27.67
CA SER A 74 -0.16 -24.05 28.22
C SER A 74 0.29 -23.65 29.63
N LYS A 75 -0.24 -22.55 30.18
CA LYS A 75 0.03 -22.06 31.54
C LYS A 75 -1.08 -22.43 32.54
N GLU A 76 -2.21 -22.97 32.08
CA GLU A 76 -3.28 -23.57 32.90
C GLU A 76 -3.08 -25.08 33.11
#